data_AF-A0A2G9S828-F1
#
_entry.id   AF-A0A2G9S828-F1
#
_cell.length_a   1.000
_cell.length_b   1.000
_cell.length_c   1.000
_cell.angle_alpha   90.00
_cell.angle_beta   90.00
_cell.angle_gamma   90.00
#
_symmetry.space_group_name_H-M   'P 1'
#
loop_
_entity.id
_entity.type
_entity.pdbx_description
1 polymer ?
#
loop_
_entity_poly.entity_id
_entity_poly.type
_entity_poly.pdbx_seq_one_letter_code
_entity_poly.pdbx_strand_id
1 'polypeptide(L)'
;MLVMELASKGSLDRLLQQDCGCLTRTLQHRIAVHVSDGLRYLHSAMIIYRDLKPHNVLLFTLYPNSAVIAKIADYGIAQYCCRMGIKTSEGTPGFRAPEVARGNVIYNQQADVYSFGLLLYDILTSGARMVEGLKFPSEFDELAINGKLPDPVKEYNCPPWPEVEVLIKKCLKENPQERPTSAKVYEILNSAELLCLMRNLVVPSHLTAECIVTTSPRVRNPTVWVGSGSTDKGQISSLNLVKGGHTCERERRVNIARREEGGRQEKAEDWASRGARQKKEKRSNNVEEAGDSGEEPERPPKPEEDPLSCLISYFKNLFSDFSDSRILCLALVTLPGEKEQWILAGTQSGEIVSMLTEDLQTKHCIQKMPDSITCLLFCCVVKQSQKKCFLFVGTANGLITVFDDAAVKVK
;
A
#
# COMPACT_ATOMS: atom_id res chain seq x y z
N MET A 1 -45.72 -6.83 16.54
CA MET A 1 -45.18 -6.51 15.21
C MET A 1 -44.22 -5.35 15.37
N LEU A 2 -42.98 -5.49 14.91
CA LEU A 2 -42.01 -4.39 14.86
C LEU A 2 -41.95 -3.88 13.41
N VAL A 3 -42.18 -2.58 13.21
CA VAL A 3 -42.06 -1.94 11.87
C VAL A 3 -40.67 -1.33 11.77
N MET A 4 -39.93 -1.66 10.71
CA MET A 4 -38.55 -1.25 10.49
C MET A 4 -38.34 -0.74 9.06
N GLU A 5 -37.26 -0.02 8.84
CA GLU A 5 -36.86 0.43 7.50
C GLU A 5 -36.53 -0.77 6.58
N LEU A 6 -36.97 -0.70 5.32
CA LEU A 6 -36.69 -1.72 4.31
C LEU A 6 -35.44 -1.36 3.49
N ALA A 7 -34.44 -2.26 3.49
CA ALA A 7 -33.24 -2.11 2.67
C ALA A 7 -33.49 -2.54 1.21
N SER A 8 -33.50 -1.56 0.29
CA SER A 8 -33.93 -1.80 -1.10
C SER A 8 -33.01 -2.70 -1.93
N LYS A 9 -31.77 -2.93 -1.49
CA LYS A 9 -30.76 -3.75 -2.19
C LYS A 9 -30.43 -5.06 -1.49
N GLY A 10 -31.12 -5.39 -0.40
CA GLY A 10 -30.90 -6.63 0.34
C GLY A 10 -29.60 -6.64 1.14
N SER A 11 -29.08 -7.83 1.41
CA SER A 11 -27.84 -8.04 2.19
C SER A 11 -26.59 -7.88 1.33
N LEU A 12 -25.48 -7.53 1.99
CA LEU A 12 -24.15 -7.53 1.38
C LEU A 12 -23.73 -8.93 0.95
N ASP A 13 -24.12 -9.97 1.69
CA ASP A 13 -23.91 -11.37 1.31
C ASP A 13 -24.39 -11.66 -0.12
N ARG A 14 -25.63 -11.28 -0.43
CA ARG A 14 -26.22 -11.48 -1.76
C ARG A 14 -25.43 -10.73 -2.83
N LEU A 15 -25.00 -9.50 -2.52
CA LEU A 15 -24.21 -8.68 -3.45
C LEU A 15 -22.86 -9.34 -3.77
N LEU A 16 -22.18 -9.87 -2.76
CA LEU A 16 -20.87 -10.52 -2.89
C LEU A 16 -20.96 -11.83 -3.69
N GLN A 17 -22.07 -12.57 -3.60
CA GLN A 17 -22.26 -13.83 -4.32
C GLN A 17 -22.76 -13.66 -5.77
N GLN A 18 -23.61 -12.66 -6.04
CA GLN A 18 -24.36 -12.59 -7.30
C GLN A 18 -23.90 -11.49 -8.26
N ASP A 19 -23.38 -10.37 -7.75
CA ASP A 19 -23.22 -9.12 -8.53
C ASP A 19 -21.86 -8.44 -8.28
N CYS A 20 -20.76 -9.21 -8.22
CA CYS A 20 -19.42 -8.68 -7.90
C CYS A 20 -18.95 -7.54 -8.84
N GLY A 21 -19.47 -7.47 -10.07
CA GLY A 21 -19.13 -6.43 -11.05
C GLY A 21 -19.57 -5.01 -10.67
N CYS A 22 -20.51 -4.83 -9.74
CA CYS A 22 -20.92 -3.51 -9.25
C CYS A 22 -20.09 -3.01 -8.05
N LEU A 23 -19.24 -3.87 -7.47
CA LEU A 23 -18.49 -3.62 -6.25
C LEU A 23 -17.21 -2.82 -6.53
N THR A 24 -17.36 -1.57 -6.98
CA THR A 24 -16.23 -0.67 -7.18
C THR A 24 -15.46 -0.41 -5.87
N ARG A 25 -14.17 -0.09 -5.96
CA ARG A 25 -13.34 0.27 -4.78
C ARG A 25 -13.97 1.36 -3.91
N THR A 26 -14.59 2.36 -4.53
CA THR A 26 -15.30 3.42 -3.83
C THR A 26 -16.50 2.88 -3.07
N LEU A 27 -17.30 1.97 -3.66
CA LEU A 27 -18.43 1.37 -2.99
C LEU A 27 -17.98 0.46 -1.82
N GLN A 28 -16.94 -0.35 -2.02
CA GLN A 28 -16.32 -1.17 -0.99
C GLN A 28 -15.90 -0.33 0.22
N HIS A 29 -15.19 0.78 -0.02
CA HIS A 29 -14.80 1.73 1.02
C HIS A 29 -15.99 2.31 1.77
N ARG A 30 -16.99 2.82 1.04
CA ARG A 30 -18.19 3.42 1.62
C ARG A 30 -18.96 2.44 2.51
N ILE A 31 -19.05 1.17 2.11
CA ILE A 31 -19.67 0.12 2.92
C ILE A 31 -18.86 -0.10 4.21
N ALA A 32 -17.54 -0.26 4.10
CA ALA A 32 -16.67 -0.45 5.27
C ALA A 32 -16.74 0.74 6.25
N VAL A 33 -16.78 1.97 5.75
CA VAL A 33 -16.93 3.18 6.57
C VAL A 33 -18.27 3.17 7.33
N HIS A 34 -19.40 2.94 6.66
CA HIS A 34 -20.69 2.94 7.34
C HIS A 34 -20.82 1.80 8.38
N VAL A 35 -20.28 0.62 8.09
CA VAL A 35 -20.30 -0.49 9.05
C VAL A 35 -19.41 -0.19 10.26
N SER A 36 -18.19 0.31 10.04
CA SER A 36 -17.29 0.69 11.15
C SER A 36 -17.86 1.82 11.99
N ASP A 37 -18.60 2.76 11.40
CA ASP A 37 -19.29 3.82 12.14
C ASP A 37 -20.42 3.29 13.02
N GLY A 38 -21.23 2.38 12.48
CA GLY A 38 -22.27 1.68 13.24
C GLY A 38 -21.68 0.90 14.42
N LEU A 39 -20.57 0.19 14.20
CA LEU A 39 -19.90 -0.57 15.24
C LEU A 39 -19.26 0.33 16.31
N ARG A 40 -18.66 1.45 15.90
CA ARG A 40 -18.15 2.50 16.79
C ARG A 40 -19.27 3.05 17.68
N TYR A 41 -20.43 3.32 17.11
CA TYR A 41 -21.61 3.80 17.85
C TYR A 41 -22.07 2.78 18.89
N LEU A 42 -22.25 1.50 18.51
CA LEU A 42 -22.67 0.45 19.45
C LEU A 42 -21.68 0.30 20.61
N HIS A 43 -20.38 0.26 20.33
CA HIS A 43 -19.36 0.14 21.38
C HIS A 43 -19.34 1.35 22.31
N SER A 44 -19.59 2.56 21.80
CA SER A 44 -19.71 3.77 22.63
C SER A 44 -20.92 3.72 23.58
N ALA A 45 -21.97 3.00 23.18
CA ALA A 45 -23.15 2.73 24.00
C ALA A 45 -23.00 1.47 24.87
N MET A 46 -21.79 0.90 24.96
CA MET A 46 -21.49 -0.35 25.69
C MET A 46 -22.30 -1.56 25.19
N ILE A 47 -22.71 -1.55 23.93
CA ILE A 47 -23.39 -2.68 23.27
C ILE A 47 -22.39 -3.46 22.44
N ILE A 48 -22.37 -4.78 22.61
CA ILE A 48 -21.61 -5.71 21.77
C ILE A 48 -22.60 -6.35 20.81
N TYR A 49 -22.24 -6.37 19.52
CA TYR A 49 -23.12 -6.79 18.44
C TYR A 49 -23.16 -8.32 18.26
N ARG A 50 -21.99 -8.96 18.31
CA ARG A 50 -21.77 -10.42 18.34
C ARG A 50 -22.00 -11.24 17.07
N ASP A 51 -22.66 -10.68 16.05
CA ASP A 51 -22.97 -11.42 14.81
C ASP A 51 -22.57 -10.68 13.52
N LEU A 52 -21.43 -9.98 13.51
CA LEU A 52 -21.04 -9.21 12.33
C LEU A 52 -20.61 -10.12 11.18
N LYS A 53 -21.42 -10.12 10.11
CA LYS A 53 -21.23 -10.90 8.89
C LYS A 53 -21.94 -10.22 7.70
N PRO A 54 -21.60 -10.56 6.44
CA PRO A 54 -22.24 -9.98 5.26
C PRO A 54 -23.77 -10.11 5.22
N HIS A 55 -24.34 -11.16 5.83
CA HIS A 55 -25.80 -11.34 5.90
C HIS A 55 -26.50 -10.23 6.68
N ASN A 56 -25.84 -9.70 7.72
CA ASN A 56 -26.41 -8.71 8.62
C ASN A 56 -26.01 -7.27 8.23
N VAL A 57 -25.32 -7.08 7.11
CA VAL A 57 -25.07 -5.76 6.53
C VAL A 57 -26.08 -5.55 5.41
N LEU A 58 -27.01 -4.62 5.61
CA LEU A 58 -28.08 -4.33 4.65
C LEU A 58 -27.75 -3.10 3.83
N LEU A 59 -28.03 -3.18 2.53
CA LEU A 59 -27.72 -2.16 1.55
C LEU A 59 -28.99 -1.40 1.11
N PHE A 60 -28.92 -0.08 1.19
CA PHE A 60 -30.03 0.81 0.84
C PHE A 60 -29.91 1.35 -0.59
N THR A 61 -28.69 1.44 -1.11
CA THR A 61 -28.37 1.92 -2.46
C THR A 61 -26.96 1.46 -2.82
N LEU A 62 -26.68 1.31 -4.12
CA LEU A 62 -25.34 1.01 -4.64
C LEU A 62 -24.66 2.25 -5.21
N TYR A 63 -25.30 3.42 -5.12
CA TYR A 63 -24.74 4.68 -5.61
C TYR A 63 -23.69 5.21 -4.62
N PRO A 64 -22.39 5.27 -4.99
CA PRO A 64 -21.31 5.53 -4.03
C PRO A 64 -21.35 6.93 -3.39
N ASN A 65 -22.05 7.89 -3.99
CA ASN A 65 -22.18 9.26 -3.48
C ASN A 65 -23.43 9.48 -2.62
N SER A 66 -24.25 8.45 -2.38
CA SER A 66 -25.38 8.54 -1.47
C SER A 66 -24.92 8.78 -0.02
N ALA A 67 -25.71 9.48 0.79
CA ALA A 67 -25.40 9.72 2.20
C ALA A 67 -25.35 8.42 3.01
N VAL A 68 -26.31 7.51 2.78
CA VAL A 68 -26.40 6.21 3.45
C VAL A 68 -26.40 5.11 2.40
N ILE A 69 -25.46 4.17 2.52
CA ILE A 69 -25.31 3.02 1.61
C ILE A 69 -25.58 1.71 2.35
N ALA A 70 -25.05 1.57 3.56
CA ALA A 70 -25.11 0.34 4.34
C ALA A 70 -25.53 0.63 5.78
N LYS A 71 -26.27 -0.29 6.40
CA LYS A 71 -26.56 -0.30 7.84
C LYS A 71 -26.36 -1.72 8.38
N ILE A 72 -25.95 -1.81 9.65
CA ILE A 72 -25.97 -3.08 10.39
C ILE A 72 -27.43 -3.38 10.77
N ALA A 73 -27.86 -4.62 10.60
CA ALA A 73 -29.20 -5.09 10.95
C ALA A 73 -29.11 -6.25 11.96
N ASP A 74 -30.24 -6.82 12.34
CA ASP A 74 -30.33 -7.99 13.24
C ASP A 74 -29.53 -7.87 14.54
N TYR A 75 -30.09 -7.13 15.50
CA TYR A 75 -29.57 -7.01 16.85
C TYR A 75 -30.08 -8.14 17.77
N GLY A 76 -30.60 -9.25 17.22
CA GLY A 76 -31.29 -10.30 17.97
C GLY A 76 -30.42 -10.94 19.06
N ILE A 77 -29.10 -10.91 18.88
CA ILE A 77 -28.12 -11.32 19.88
C ILE A 77 -27.22 -10.17 20.33
N ALA A 78 -27.56 -8.90 20.09
CA ALA A 78 -26.78 -7.81 20.66
C ALA A 78 -27.02 -7.73 22.17
N GLN A 79 -25.98 -7.45 22.95
CA GLN A 79 -26.09 -7.44 24.40
C GLN A 79 -25.30 -6.29 25.04
N TYR A 80 -25.86 -5.72 26.09
CA TYR A 80 -25.18 -4.74 26.92
C TYR A 80 -24.03 -5.40 27.65
N CYS A 81 -22.83 -4.82 27.51
CA CYS A 81 -21.62 -5.33 28.11
C CYS A 81 -21.34 -4.64 29.44
N CYS A 82 -21.37 -5.40 30.53
CA CYS A 82 -20.75 -4.99 31.79
C CYS A 82 -19.22 -4.97 31.62
N ARG A 83 -18.46 -4.18 32.40
CA ARG A 83 -16.98 -4.07 32.26
C ARG A 83 -16.22 -5.40 32.26
N MET A 84 -16.82 -6.46 32.82
CA MET A 84 -16.25 -7.80 32.86
C MET A 84 -16.54 -8.64 31.61
N GLY A 85 -17.38 -8.16 30.68
CA GLY A 85 -17.92 -8.80 29.46
C GLY A 85 -18.90 -9.97 29.70
N ILE A 86 -19.23 -10.73 28.65
CA ILE A 86 -20.24 -11.81 28.66
C ILE A 86 -19.63 -13.17 28.29
N LYS A 87 -19.83 -14.22 29.11
CA LYS A 87 -19.45 -15.61 28.75
C LYS A 87 -20.55 -16.24 27.89
N THR A 88 -20.27 -16.49 26.62
CA THR A 88 -21.23 -17.09 25.66
C THR A 88 -20.47 -17.60 24.43
N SER A 89 -20.98 -18.67 23.81
CA SER A 89 -20.47 -19.25 22.55
C SER A 89 -21.27 -18.83 21.32
N GLU A 90 -22.25 -17.94 21.47
CA GLU A 90 -23.11 -17.41 20.40
C GLU A 90 -22.31 -16.63 19.34
N GLY A 91 -22.82 -16.65 18.10
CA GLY A 91 -22.22 -16.02 16.92
C GLY A 91 -22.11 -17.00 15.75
N THR A 92 -21.93 -16.48 14.53
CA THR A 92 -21.89 -17.31 13.32
C THR A 92 -20.49 -17.93 13.09
N PRO A 93 -20.37 -19.26 12.95
CA PRO A 93 -19.12 -19.91 12.52
C PRO A 93 -18.58 -19.29 11.22
N GLY A 94 -17.25 -19.17 11.08
CA GLY A 94 -16.62 -18.46 9.97
C GLY A 94 -16.40 -16.95 10.20
N PHE A 95 -16.98 -16.39 11.28
CA PHE A 95 -16.88 -14.97 11.65
C PHE A 95 -16.53 -14.74 13.13
N ARG A 96 -16.36 -15.79 13.93
CA ARG A 96 -16.07 -15.68 15.37
C ARG A 96 -14.59 -15.44 15.62
N ALA A 97 -14.31 -14.61 16.63
CA ALA A 97 -12.95 -14.45 17.14
C ALA A 97 -12.44 -15.75 17.78
N PRO A 98 -11.13 -16.05 17.70
CA PRO A 98 -10.54 -17.31 18.17
C PRO A 98 -10.84 -17.58 19.66
N GLU A 99 -10.80 -16.53 20.49
CA GLU A 99 -11.07 -16.62 21.92
C GLU A 99 -12.53 -16.95 22.24
N VAL A 100 -13.47 -16.54 21.38
CA VAL A 100 -14.90 -16.86 21.49
C VAL A 100 -15.16 -18.28 21.00
N ALA A 101 -14.54 -18.68 19.89
CA ALA A 101 -14.67 -20.02 19.33
C ALA A 101 -14.15 -21.10 20.29
N ARG A 102 -13.09 -20.82 21.04
CA ARG A 102 -12.52 -21.72 22.07
C ARG A 102 -13.38 -21.82 23.34
N GLY A 103 -14.40 -20.97 23.52
CA GLY A 103 -15.27 -20.96 24.71
C GLY A 103 -14.57 -20.54 26.02
N ASN A 104 -13.31 -20.12 25.95
CA ASN A 104 -12.46 -19.89 27.11
C ASN A 104 -12.56 -18.46 27.66
N VAL A 105 -13.18 -17.53 26.93
CA VAL A 105 -13.09 -16.09 27.22
C VAL A 105 -14.44 -15.41 27.11
N ILE A 106 -14.51 -14.31 27.84
CA ILE A 106 -15.59 -13.36 27.88
C ILE A 106 -15.62 -12.53 26.58
N TYR A 107 -16.75 -12.53 25.88
CA TYR A 107 -17.03 -11.69 24.73
C TYR A 107 -16.92 -10.21 25.11
N ASN A 108 -16.06 -9.48 24.41
CA ASN A 108 -15.87 -8.05 24.57
C ASN A 108 -15.89 -7.36 23.18
N GLN A 109 -15.77 -6.04 23.16
CA GLN A 109 -15.77 -5.23 21.93
C GLN A 109 -14.70 -5.66 20.90
N GLN A 110 -13.61 -6.30 21.33
CA GLN A 110 -12.52 -6.73 20.45
C GLN A 110 -12.87 -7.97 19.62
N ALA A 111 -13.87 -8.75 20.05
CA ALA A 111 -14.38 -9.85 19.24
C ALA A 111 -15.17 -9.33 18.03
N ASP A 112 -15.98 -8.27 18.21
CA ASP A 112 -16.65 -7.57 17.11
C ASP A 112 -15.64 -6.94 16.12
N VAL A 113 -14.51 -6.42 16.61
CA VAL A 113 -13.42 -5.91 15.75
C VAL A 113 -12.80 -7.02 14.91
N TYR A 114 -12.66 -8.23 15.47
CA TYR A 114 -12.17 -9.38 14.70
C TYR A 114 -13.15 -9.77 13.60
N SER A 115 -14.44 -9.87 13.93
CA SER A 115 -15.50 -10.12 12.94
C SER A 115 -15.54 -9.04 11.84
N PHE A 116 -15.28 -7.78 12.20
CA PHE A 116 -15.13 -6.69 11.23
C PHE A 116 -13.91 -6.90 10.31
N GLY A 117 -12.79 -7.40 10.83
CA GLY A 117 -11.61 -7.75 10.02
C GLY A 117 -11.92 -8.80 8.96
N LEU A 118 -12.72 -9.82 9.31
CA LEU A 118 -13.17 -10.86 8.38
C LEU A 118 -14.16 -10.31 7.34
N LEU A 119 -15.09 -9.44 7.75
CA LEU A 119 -15.97 -8.73 6.84
C LEU A 119 -15.19 -7.86 5.84
N LEU A 120 -14.16 -7.15 6.31
CA LEU A 120 -13.33 -6.32 5.46
C LEU A 120 -12.51 -7.16 4.46
N TYR A 121 -12.07 -8.35 4.87
CA TYR A 121 -11.45 -9.33 3.99
C TYR A 121 -12.42 -9.81 2.90
N ASP A 122 -13.68 -10.09 3.23
CA ASP A 122 -14.71 -10.44 2.23
C ASP A 122 -14.97 -9.30 1.24
N ILE A 123 -15.05 -8.06 1.75
CA ILE A 123 -15.23 -6.88 0.91
C ILE A 123 -14.05 -6.71 -0.04
N LEU A 124 -12.81 -6.85 0.46
CA LEU A 124 -11.59 -6.72 -0.34
C LEU A 124 -11.52 -7.79 -1.44
N THR A 125 -11.86 -9.02 -1.09
CA THR A 125 -11.86 -10.16 -2.03
C THR A 125 -13.12 -10.23 -2.90
N SER A 126 -14.02 -9.25 -2.78
CA SER A 126 -15.31 -9.23 -3.48
C SER A 126 -16.10 -10.55 -3.33
N GLY A 127 -16.01 -11.18 -2.16
CA GLY A 127 -16.69 -12.43 -1.86
C GLY A 127 -15.97 -13.69 -2.34
N ALA A 128 -14.76 -13.62 -2.91
CA ALA A 128 -14.04 -14.81 -3.37
C ALA A 128 -13.86 -15.85 -2.24
N ARG A 129 -13.58 -15.40 -1.01
CA ARG A 129 -13.58 -16.27 0.18
C ARG A 129 -14.91 -17.00 0.36
N MET A 130 -16.01 -16.28 0.21
CA MET A 130 -17.36 -16.83 0.41
C MET A 130 -17.75 -17.80 -0.70
N VAL A 131 -17.20 -17.66 -1.90
CA VAL A 131 -17.49 -18.54 -3.04
C VAL A 131 -16.59 -19.78 -3.03
N GLU A 132 -15.30 -19.63 -2.71
CA GLU A 132 -14.33 -20.75 -2.68
C GLU A 132 -14.30 -21.50 -1.34
N GLY A 133 -14.54 -20.82 -0.22
CA GLY A 133 -14.60 -21.40 1.13
C GLY A 133 -15.84 -22.25 1.41
N LEU A 134 -16.73 -22.43 0.43
CA LEU A 134 -17.95 -23.24 0.54
C LEU A 134 -17.71 -24.73 0.28
N LYS A 135 -16.86 -25.34 1.12
CA LYS A 135 -17.07 -26.75 1.49
C LYS A 135 -17.11 -26.95 2.99
N PHE A 136 -16.29 -26.23 3.78
CA PHE A 136 -16.22 -26.42 5.24
C PHE A 136 -15.89 -25.11 6.01
N PRO A 137 -16.89 -24.39 6.55
CA PRO A 137 -16.69 -23.17 7.36
C PRO A 137 -15.74 -23.34 8.56
N SER A 138 -15.66 -24.56 9.11
CA SER A 138 -14.76 -24.92 10.21
C SER A 138 -13.28 -24.93 9.82
N GLU A 139 -12.94 -25.31 8.58
CA GLU A 139 -11.54 -25.30 8.10
C GLU A 139 -11.01 -23.87 7.97
N PHE A 140 -11.86 -22.93 7.56
CA PHE A 140 -11.47 -21.53 7.50
C PHE A 140 -11.38 -20.89 8.89
N ASP A 141 -12.29 -21.22 9.82
CA ASP A 141 -12.14 -20.83 11.22
C ASP A 141 -10.78 -21.30 11.74
N GLU A 142 -10.37 -22.54 11.47
CA GLU A 142 -9.04 -23.03 11.82
C GLU A 142 -7.90 -22.25 11.14
N LEU A 143 -8.00 -21.92 9.85
CA LEU A 143 -7.00 -21.09 9.16
C LEU A 143 -6.90 -19.69 9.76
N ALA A 144 -8.03 -19.05 10.06
CA ALA A 144 -8.10 -17.74 10.67
C ALA A 144 -7.55 -17.76 12.10
N ILE A 145 -7.95 -18.75 12.91
CA ILE A 145 -7.44 -18.98 14.27
C ILE A 145 -5.92 -19.19 14.25
N ASN A 146 -5.40 -19.91 13.27
CA ASN A 146 -3.97 -20.17 13.13
C ASN A 146 -3.20 -19.02 12.46
N GLY A 147 -3.86 -17.91 12.11
CA GLY A 147 -3.24 -16.76 11.43
C GLY A 147 -2.75 -17.06 10.01
N LYS A 148 -3.30 -18.09 9.36
CA LYS A 148 -2.90 -18.62 8.03
C LYS A 148 -3.87 -18.22 6.93
N LEU A 149 -4.49 -17.04 7.05
CA LEU A 149 -5.37 -16.57 5.99
C LEU A 149 -4.58 -16.36 4.69
N PRO A 150 -5.13 -16.78 3.53
CA PRO A 150 -4.50 -16.53 2.25
C PRO A 150 -4.27 -15.02 2.03
N ASP A 151 -3.17 -14.69 1.36
CA ASP A 151 -2.93 -13.31 0.93
C ASP A 151 -3.96 -12.95 -0.15
N PRO A 152 -4.81 -11.92 0.07
CA PRO A 152 -5.93 -11.63 -0.83
C PRO A 152 -5.46 -11.18 -2.22
N VAL A 153 -4.28 -10.56 -2.32
CA VAL A 153 -3.71 -10.11 -3.60
C VAL A 153 -3.12 -11.30 -4.35
N LYS A 154 -2.38 -12.19 -3.67
CA LYS A 154 -1.73 -13.34 -4.31
C LYS A 154 -2.71 -14.44 -4.69
N GLU A 155 -3.62 -14.80 -3.80
CA GLU A 155 -4.49 -15.96 -3.97
C GLU A 155 -5.67 -15.65 -4.90
N TYR A 156 -6.30 -14.48 -4.73
CA TYR A 156 -7.54 -14.13 -5.44
C TYR A 156 -7.33 -13.07 -6.54
N ASN A 157 -6.08 -12.68 -6.81
CA ASN A 157 -5.73 -11.67 -7.82
C ASN A 157 -6.46 -10.33 -7.61
N CYS A 158 -6.69 -9.95 -6.34
CA CYS A 158 -7.36 -8.69 -5.99
C CYS A 158 -6.44 -7.49 -6.29
N PRO A 159 -6.99 -6.33 -6.70
CA PRO A 159 -6.22 -5.09 -6.77
C PRO A 159 -5.62 -4.74 -5.40
N PRO A 160 -4.32 -4.43 -5.29
CA PRO A 160 -3.72 -4.10 -4.01
C PRO A 160 -4.37 -2.90 -3.33
N TRP A 161 -4.51 -2.98 -2.01
CA TRP A 161 -5.04 -1.91 -1.17
C TRP A 161 -4.27 -1.86 0.16
N PRO A 162 -3.04 -1.30 0.15
CA PRO A 162 -2.07 -1.52 1.21
C PRO A 162 -2.56 -1.11 2.61
N GLU A 163 -3.24 0.02 2.76
CA GLU A 163 -3.78 0.45 4.05
C GLU A 163 -4.87 -0.50 4.58
N VAL A 164 -5.72 -1.02 3.71
CA VAL A 164 -6.80 -1.94 4.08
C VAL A 164 -6.24 -3.31 4.43
N GLU A 165 -5.26 -3.81 3.68
CA GLU A 165 -4.57 -5.07 4.00
C GLU A 165 -3.92 -5.02 5.39
N VAL A 166 -3.23 -3.92 5.71
CA VAL A 166 -2.64 -3.69 7.04
C VAL A 166 -3.73 -3.61 8.13
N LEU A 167 -4.86 -2.94 7.84
CA LEU A 167 -5.97 -2.83 8.78
C LEU A 167 -6.60 -4.21 9.07
N ILE A 168 -6.82 -5.04 8.04
CA ILE A 168 -7.32 -6.41 8.19
C ILE A 168 -6.39 -7.19 9.12
N LYS A 169 -5.07 -7.22 8.85
CA LYS A 169 -4.10 -7.93 9.68
C LYS A 169 -4.13 -7.46 11.15
N LYS A 170 -4.29 -6.16 11.39
CA LYS A 170 -4.41 -5.59 12.75
C LYS A 170 -5.69 -6.04 13.45
N CYS A 171 -6.82 -6.11 12.73
CA CYS A 171 -8.09 -6.56 13.29
C CYS A 171 -8.09 -8.06 13.59
N LEU A 172 -7.34 -8.86 12.82
CA LEU A 172 -7.29 -10.32 12.91
C LEU A 172 -6.17 -10.87 13.79
N LYS A 173 -5.58 -10.05 14.67
CA LYS A 173 -4.62 -10.54 15.65
C LYS A 173 -5.25 -11.51 16.64
N GLU A 174 -4.53 -12.56 17.00
CA GLU A 174 -5.01 -13.55 17.98
C GLU A 174 -5.27 -12.90 19.34
N ASN A 175 -4.31 -12.12 19.86
CA ASN A 175 -4.47 -11.40 21.12
C ASN A 175 -5.47 -10.23 21.00
N PRO A 176 -6.61 -10.25 21.71
CA PRO A 176 -7.62 -9.19 21.62
C PRO A 176 -7.11 -7.80 22.02
N GLN A 177 -6.10 -7.72 22.89
CA GLN A 177 -5.53 -6.45 23.37
C GLN A 177 -4.66 -5.75 22.32
N GLU A 178 -4.22 -6.47 21.30
CA GLU A 178 -3.42 -5.90 20.21
C GLU A 178 -4.27 -5.42 19.02
N ARG A 179 -5.57 -5.72 19.05
CA ARG A 179 -6.52 -5.27 18.03
C ARG A 179 -6.84 -3.78 18.26
N PRO A 180 -7.04 -2.99 17.20
CA PRO A 180 -7.49 -1.61 17.34
C PRO A 180 -8.89 -1.55 17.96
N THR A 181 -9.26 -0.41 18.56
CA THR A 181 -10.65 -0.17 18.96
C THR A 181 -11.51 0.12 17.73
N SER A 182 -12.83 -0.08 17.82
CA SER A 182 -13.76 0.26 16.71
C SER A 182 -13.69 1.75 16.33
N ALA A 183 -13.46 2.64 17.30
CA ALA A 183 -13.20 4.05 17.04
C ALA A 183 -11.95 4.25 16.18
N LYS A 184 -10.85 3.54 16.50
CA LYS A 184 -9.62 3.65 15.72
C LYS A 184 -9.76 3.05 14.32
N VAL A 185 -10.51 1.97 14.17
CA VAL A 185 -10.85 1.38 12.87
C VAL A 185 -11.58 2.40 12.00
N TYR A 186 -12.62 3.06 12.54
CA TYR A 186 -13.36 4.10 11.82
C TYR A 186 -12.46 5.27 11.41
N GLU A 187 -11.60 5.77 12.30
CA GLU A 187 -10.65 6.84 11.97
C GLU A 187 -9.71 6.47 10.81
N ILE A 188 -9.20 5.24 10.80
CA ILE A 188 -8.31 4.76 9.73
C ILE A 188 -9.08 4.69 8.41
N LEU A 189 -10.30 4.17 8.43
CA LEU A 189 -11.14 4.06 7.23
C LEU A 189 -11.62 5.42 6.72
N ASN A 190 -11.85 6.39 7.61
CA ASN A 190 -12.27 7.74 7.27
C ASN A 190 -11.10 8.66 6.87
N SER A 191 -10.15 8.12 6.09
CA SER A 191 -9.00 8.83 5.53
C SER A 191 -9.12 8.90 4.01
N ALA A 192 -8.92 10.09 3.44
CA ALA A 192 -8.89 10.27 1.99
C ALA A 192 -7.66 9.59 1.35
N GLU A 193 -6.55 9.53 2.09
CA GLU A 193 -5.33 8.83 1.68
C GLU A 193 -5.61 7.34 1.47
N LEU A 194 -6.42 6.71 2.35
CA LEU A 194 -6.79 5.30 2.22
C LEU A 194 -7.57 5.01 0.92
N LEU A 195 -8.38 5.96 0.44
CA LEU A 195 -9.09 5.84 -0.82
C LEU A 195 -8.18 6.02 -2.04
N CYS A 196 -7.34 7.06 -2.00
CA CYS A 196 -6.57 7.52 -3.16
C CYS A 196 -5.26 6.74 -3.35
N LEU A 197 -4.66 6.20 -2.29
CA LEU A 197 -3.41 5.47 -2.40
C LEU A 197 -3.63 4.10 -3.04
N MET A 198 -3.14 3.93 -4.26
CA MET A 198 -3.30 2.66 -4.97
C MET A 198 -2.21 1.65 -4.63
N ARG A 199 -0.95 2.08 -4.65
CA ARG A 199 0.22 1.21 -4.45
C ARG A 199 1.36 2.03 -3.88
N ASN A 200 2.20 1.39 -3.07
CA ASN A 200 3.56 1.86 -2.83
C ASN A 200 4.50 0.89 -3.55
N LEU A 201 5.57 1.40 -4.16
CA LEU A 201 6.62 0.56 -4.73
C LEU A 201 7.91 0.94 -4.03
N VAL A 202 8.52 -0.03 -3.36
CA VAL A 202 9.79 0.21 -2.69
C VAL A 202 10.90 0.06 -3.73
N VAL A 203 11.76 1.06 -3.77
CA VAL A 203 12.96 1.06 -4.61
C VAL A 203 14.11 0.45 -3.79
N PRO A 204 14.98 -0.40 -4.38
CA PRO A 204 16.09 -0.99 -3.65
C PRO A 204 16.96 0.07 -2.95
N SER A 205 17.43 -0.23 -1.74
CA SER A 205 18.16 0.71 -0.87
C SER A 205 19.45 1.28 -1.46
N HIS A 206 20.00 0.63 -2.49
CA HIS A 206 21.21 1.00 -3.20
C HIS A 206 20.93 1.74 -4.52
N LEU A 207 19.65 2.02 -4.84
CA LEU A 207 19.22 2.85 -5.95
C LEU A 207 18.67 4.18 -5.41
N THR A 208 19.33 5.28 -5.74
CA THR A 208 18.90 6.64 -5.40
C THR A 208 18.18 7.23 -6.61
N ALA A 209 16.84 7.20 -6.60
CA ALA A 209 16.02 7.72 -7.69
C ALA A 209 16.05 9.25 -7.72
N GLU A 210 16.83 9.85 -8.63
CA GLU A 210 16.94 11.32 -8.77
C GLU A 210 15.93 11.88 -9.78
N CYS A 211 15.64 11.12 -10.84
CA CYS A 211 14.67 11.51 -11.86
C CYS A 211 13.88 10.30 -12.36
N ILE A 212 12.65 10.55 -12.82
CA ILE A 212 11.75 9.51 -13.31
C ILE A 212 11.06 9.94 -14.60
N VAL A 213 10.76 8.97 -15.46
CA VAL A 213 9.88 9.16 -16.61
C VAL A 213 9.03 7.93 -16.84
N THR A 214 7.77 8.13 -17.24
CA THR A 214 6.83 7.04 -17.48
C THR A 214 6.61 6.84 -18.98
N THR A 215 6.55 5.59 -19.44
CA THR A 215 6.16 5.28 -20.82
C THR A 215 4.74 5.76 -21.11
N SER A 216 4.44 6.15 -22.36
CA SER A 216 3.11 6.64 -22.73
C SER A 216 2.02 5.56 -22.59
N PRO A 217 0.76 5.93 -22.29
CA PRO A 217 -0.35 5.00 -22.02
C PRO A 217 -0.75 4.11 -23.19
N ARG A 218 -0.16 4.31 -24.38
CA ARG A 218 -0.39 3.48 -25.57
C ARG A 218 0.38 2.15 -25.54
N VAL A 219 1.29 1.96 -24.58
CA VAL A 219 2.12 0.75 -24.46
C VAL A 219 1.42 -0.27 -23.54
N ARG A 220 1.45 -1.55 -23.93
CA ARG A 220 0.81 -2.65 -23.20
C ARG A 220 1.34 -2.85 -21.77
N ASN A 221 2.56 -2.41 -21.49
CA ASN A 221 3.26 -2.60 -20.22
C ASN A 221 3.68 -1.24 -19.63
N PRO A 222 2.85 -0.62 -18.77
CA PRO A 222 3.22 0.64 -18.14
C PRO A 222 4.51 0.46 -17.33
N THR A 223 5.55 1.20 -17.74
CA THR A 223 6.90 1.10 -17.19
C THR A 223 7.35 2.48 -16.72
N VAL A 224 7.95 2.53 -15.54
CA VAL A 224 8.62 3.71 -15.00
C VAL A 224 10.12 3.52 -15.17
N TRP A 225 10.78 4.48 -15.79
CA TRP A 225 12.23 4.54 -15.89
C TRP A 225 12.76 5.49 -14.82
N VAL A 226 13.83 5.08 -14.17
CA VAL A 226 14.43 5.75 -13.02
C VAL A 226 15.89 6.00 -13.31
N GLY A 227 16.32 7.26 -13.28
CA GLY A 227 17.73 7.64 -13.30
C GLY A 227 18.31 7.53 -11.89
N SER A 228 19.47 6.89 -11.78
CA SER A 228 20.15 6.67 -10.51
C SER A 228 21.25 7.70 -10.26
N GLY A 229 21.22 8.30 -9.07
CA GLY A 229 22.31 9.13 -8.53
C GLY A 229 23.28 8.37 -7.62
N SER A 230 23.16 7.04 -7.51
CA SER A 230 23.97 6.24 -6.57
C SER A 230 25.44 6.14 -6.92
N THR A 231 25.78 6.42 -8.18
CA THR A 231 27.16 6.39 -8.67
C THR A 231 27.45 7.65 -9.49
N ASP A 232 28.71 7.90 -9.81
CA ASP A 232 29.11 8.99 -10.70
C ASP A 232 28.87 8.65 -12.18
N LYS A 233 28.48 7.40 -12.47
CA LYS A 233 28.07 6.96 -13.80
C LYS A 233 26.57 7.16 -14.00
N GLY A 234 26.19 7.37 -15.26
CA GLY A 234 24.79 7.47 -15.65
C GLY A 234 24.18 6.08 -15.71
N GLN A 235 23.39 5.73 -14.71
CA GLN A 235 22.71 4.44 -14.64
C GLN A 235 21.20 4.63 -14.69
N ILE A 236 20.52 3.77 -15.45
CA ILE A 236 19.06 3.74 -15.52
C ILE A 236 18.54 2.39 -15.03
N SER A 237 17.34 2.40 -14.45
CA SER A 237 16.60 1.21 -14.06
C SER A 237 15.16 1.31 -14.55
N SER A 238 14.53 0.18 -14.85
CA SER A 238 13.14 0.15 -15.30
C SER A 238 12.27 -0.64 -14.33
N LEU A 239 11.08 -0.13 -14.05
CA LEU A 239 10.13 -0.66 -13.09
C LEU A 239 8.81 -0.96 -13.80
N ASN A 240 8.41 -2.23 -13.83
CA ASN A 240 7.15 -2.64 -14.44
C ASN A 240 5.99 -2.54 -13.45
N LEU A 241 5.02 -1.67 -13.72
CA LEU A 241 3.90 -1.41 -12.81
C LEU A 241 2.86 -2.52 -12.76
N VAL A 242 2.86 -3.46 -13.71
CA VAL A 242 1.93 -4.60 -13.72
C VAL A 242 2.42 -5.70 -12.78
N LYS A 243 3.73 -5.96 -12.75
CA LYS A 243 4.35 -7.03 -11.95
C LYS A 243 4.69 -6.64 -10.50
N GLY A 244 4.74 -5.34 -10.17
CA GLY A 244 5.13 -4.81 -8.86
C GLY A 244 4.10 -4.93 -7.73
N GLY A 245 3.47 -6.09 -7.54
CA GLY A 245 2.34 -6.25 -6.62
C GLY A 245 2.65 -6.25 -5.13
N HIS A 246 3.91 -6.25 -4.70
CA HIS A 246 4.24 -6.61 -3.32
C HIS A 246 5.08 -5.54 -2.63
N THR A 247 4.47 -4.86 -1.67
CA THR A 247 5.19 -4.12 -0.62
C THR A 247 5.45 -5.04 0.55
N CYS A 248 6.72 -5.37 0.81
CA CYS A 248 7.08 -6.12 2.01
C CYS A 248 6.95 -5.21 3.25
N GLU A 249 6.15 -5.61 4.25
CA GLU A 249 5.89 -4.85 5.49
C GLU A 249 7.16 -4.53 6.29
N ARG A 250 8.24 -5.32 6.13
CA ARG A 250 9.53 -5.08 6.77
C ARG A 250 10.18 -3.77 6.32
N GLU A 251 10.07 -3.42 5.04
CA GLU A 251 10.70 -2.20 4.50
C GLU A 251 9.95 -0.93 4.88
N ARG A 252 8.62 -1.00 5.03
CA ARG A 252 7.81 0.09 5.59
C ARG A 252 8.24 0.40 7.04
N ARG A 253 8.50 -0.63 7.85
CA ARG A 253 9.03 -0.45 9.23
C ARG A 253 10.43 0.15 9.23
N VAL A 254 11.34 -0.30 8.36
CA VAL A 254 12.69 0.27 8.24
C VAL A 254 12.65 1.74 7.80
N ASN A 255 11.79 2.10 6.84
CA ASN A 255 11.69 3.48 6.35
C ASN A 255 10.95 4.42 7.32
N ILE A 256 9.95 3.92 8.07
CA ILE A 256 9.31 4.68 9.15
C ILE A 256 10.28 4.85 10.32
N ALA A 257 10.98 3.79 10.73
CA ALA A 257 12.00 3.86 11.76
C ALA A 257 13.12 4.84 11.38
N ARG A 258 13.57 4.86 10.11
CA ARG A 258 14.55 5.84 9.61
C ARG A 258 14.05 7.28 9.59
N ARG A 259 12.76 7.52 9.31
CA ARG A 259 12.14 8.86 9.44
C ARG A 259 12.06 9.31 10.90
N GLU A 260 11.77 8.39 11.81
CA GLU A 260 11.71 8.67 13.25
C GLU A 260 13.11 8.82 13.88
N GLU A 261 14.12 8.11 13.38
CA GLU A 261 15.54 8.24 13.76
C GLU A 261 16.14 9.54 13.22
N GLY A 262 15.88 9.91 11.95
CA GLY A 262 16.32 11.19 11.39
C GLY A 262 15.73 12.40 12.14
N GLY A 263 14.44 12.32 12.51
CA GLY A 263 13.80 13.34 13.35
C GLY A 263 14.22 13.32 14.83
N ARG A 264 14.79 12.21 15.32
CA ARG A 264 15.41 12.12 16.65
C ARG A 264 16.84 12.64 16.64
N GLN A 265 17.61 12.47 15.57
CA GLN A 265 18.96 13.01 15.44
C GLN A 265 18.94 14.54 15.38
N GLU A 266 18.02 15.14 14.62
CA GLU A 266 17.82 16.60 14.61
C GLU A 266 17.42 17.16 15.99
N LYS A 267 16.60 16.43 16.76
CA LYS A 267 16.23 16.82 18.13
C LYS A 267 17.31 16.51 19.17
N ALA A 268 18.14 15.50 18.94
CA ALA A 268 19.25 15.14 19.81
C ALA A 268 20.42 16.11 19.68
N GLU A 269 20.66 16.69 18.51
CA GLU A 269 21.64 17.76 18.31
C GLU A 269 21.20 19.08 18.97
N ASP A 270 19.89 19.39 18.96
CA ASP A 270 19.32 20.54 19.68
C ASP A 270 19.32 20.34 21.22
N TRP A 271 19.15 19.10 21.70
CA TRP A 271 19.28 18.74 23.12
C TRP A 271 20.74 18.69 23.61
N ALA A 272 21.68 18.18 22.81
CA ALA A 272 23.10 18.16 23.14
C ALA A 272 23.68 19.57 23.29
N SER A 273 23.18 20.52 22.49
CA SER A 273 23.56 21.95 22.56
C SER A 273 23.04 22.66 23.82
N ARG A 274 21.95 22.17 24.42
CA ARG A 274 21.36 22.72 25.66
C ARG A 274 21.76 21.95 26.93
N GLY A 275 22.12 20.68 26.81
CA GLY A 275 22.46 19.79 27.93
C GLY A 275 23.91 19.86 28.42
N ALA A 276 24.84 20.39 27.61
CA ALA A 276 26.25 20.52 27.98
C ALA A 276 26.55 21.56 29.09
N ARG A 277 25.52 22.23 29.64
CA ARG A 277 25.67 23.20 30.74
C ARG A 277 25.16 22.71 32.11
N GLN A 278 24.60 21.50 32.20
CA GLN A 278 24.14 20.94 33.48
C GLN A 278 24.32 19.42 33.52
N LYS A 279 25.44 18.98 34.08
CA LYS A 279 25.58 17.82 35.00
C LYS A 279 27.03 17.36 35.02
N LYS A 280 27.83 18.16 35.72
CA LYS A 280 29.00 17.69 36.46
C LYS A 280 28.51 17.36 37.86
N GLU A 281 27.76 16.27 38.03
CA GLU A 281 27.49 15.72 39.37
C GLU A 281 26.86 14.32 39.31
N LYS A 282 27.45 13.43 40.10
CA LYS A 282 26.94 12.13 40.59
C LYS A 282 26.98 10.93 39.63
N ARG A 283 28.18 10.36 39.53
CA ARG A 283 28.41 8.91 39.57
C ARG A 283 28.12 8.40 40.99
N SER A 284 27.40 7.28 41.12
CA SER A 284 27.85 6.08 41.84
C SER A 284 26.72 5.06 42.06
N ASN A 285 27.00 3.82 41.67
CA ASN A 285 26.65 2.53 42.29
C ASN A 285 25.21 2.00 42.15
N ASN A 286 25.05 0.84 41.49
CA ASN A 286 25.02 -0.46 42.20
C ASN A 286 25.03 -1.66 41.22
N VAL A 287 25.60 -2.76 41.75
CA VAL A 287 25.77 -4.10 41.19
C VAL A 287 24.70 -5.03 41.80
N GLU A 288 24.56 -6.24 41.23
CA GLU A 288 23.76 -7.42 41.65
C GLU A 288 22.42 -7.54 40.88
N GLU A 289 21.97 -8.70 40.39
CA GLU A 289 22.37 -10.11 40.58
C GLU A 289 21.75 -10.93 39.42
N ALA A 290 22.40 -12.04 39.05
CA ALA A 290 21.97 -12.95 37.99
C ALA A 290 21.06 -14.06 38.56
N GLY A 291 19.91 -14.28 37.91
CA GLY A 291 19.00 -15.40 38.17
C GLY A 291 18.84 -16.25 36.92
N ASP A 292 19.26 -17.50 37.01
CA ASP A 292 19.23 -18.55 35.99
C ASP A 292 17.87 -19.29 36.04
N SER A 293 17.14 -19.31 34.92
CA SER A 293 15.99 -20.20 34.73
C SER A 293 15.97 -20.66 33.28
N GLY A 294 16.28 -21.93 33.08
CA GLY A 294 16.35 -22.58 31.77
C GLY A 294 15.02 -22.57 31.01
N GLU A 295 15.11 -22.10 29.77
CA GLU A 295 14.14 -22.34 28.71
C GLU A 295 14.81 -23.20 27.63
N GLU A 296 14.17 -24.28 27.21
CA GLU A 296 14.59 -25.11 26.08
C GLU A 296 14.54 -24.28 24.77
N PRO A 297 15.52 -24.44 23.87
CA PRO A 297 15.59 -23.61 22.67
C PRO A 297 14.46 -23.94 21.69
N GLU A 298 13.60 -22.94 21.44
CA GLU A 298 12.65 -22.97 20.33
C GLU A 298 13.36 -23.28 19.00
N ARG A 299 12.78 -24.19 18.21
CA ARG A 299 13.25 -24.51 16.87
C ARG A 299 13.32 -23.22 16.03
N PRO A 300 14.42 -22.96 15.30
CA PRO A 300 14.53 -21.76 14.50
C PRO A 300 13.38 -21.70 13.48
N PRO A 301 12.72 -20.54 13.30
CA PRO A 301 11.73 -20.39 12.26
C PRO A 301 12.36 -20.75 10.91
N LYS A 302 11.60 -21.46 10.06
CA LYS A 302 12.01 -21.77 8.69
C LYS A 302 12.48 -20.48 7.99
N PRO A 303 13.51 -20.54 7.13
CA PRO A 303 14.04 -19.34 6.47
C PRO A 303 12.90 -18.63 5.71
N GLU A 304 12.51 -17.47 6.22
CA GLU A 304 11.63 -16.53 5.53
C GLU A 304 12.32 -16.08 4.25
N GLU A 305 11.58 -15.98 3.14
CA GLU A 305 12.08 -15.51 1.85
C GLU A 305 12.83 -14.17 2.00
N ASP A 306 14.03 -14.11 1.43
CA ASP A 306 14.90 -12.92 1.44
C ASP A 306 14.14 -11.70 0.88
N PRO A 307 14.03 -10.58 1.61
CA PRO A 307 13.39 -9.35 1.13
C PRO A 307 13.91 -8.86 -0.23
N LEU A 308 15.18 -9.11 -0.56
CA LEU A 308 15.75 -8.76 -1.86
C LEU A 308 15.12 -9.55 -3.02
N SER A 309 14.69 -10.79 -2.79
CA SER A 309 14.11 -11.64 -3.84
C SER A 309 12.80 -11.07 -4.39
N CYS A 310 12.02 -10.39 -3.56
CA CYS A 310 10.74 -9.80 -3.96
C CYS A 310 10.93 -8.48 -4.75
N LEU A 311 11.91 -7.65 -4.34
CA LEU A 311 12.29 -6.40 -5.00
C LEU A 311 12.78 -6.62 -6.45
N ILE A 312 13.53 -7.70 -6.66
CA ILE A 312 14.10 -8.06 -7.97
C ILE A 312 13.01 -8.48 -8.98
N SER A 313 11.82 -8.88 -8.52
CA SER A 313 10.79 -9.44 -9.42
C SER A 313 10.14 -8.43 -10.38
N TYR A 314 10.15 -7.14 -10.03
CA TYR A 314 9.48 -6.08 -10.82
C TYR A 314 10.41 -5.00 -11.39
N PHE A 315 11.65 -4.93 -10.91
CA PHE A 315 12.69 -4.19 -11.59
C PHE A 315 13.26 -5.02 -12.75
N LYS A 316 13.32 -4.41 -13.93
CA LYS A 316 14.08 -4.92 -15.07
C LYS A 316 15.28 -4.01 -15.32
N ASN A 317 16.38 -4.59 -15.77
CA ASN A 317 17.57 -3.84 -16.20
C ASN A 317 18.12 -2.95 -15.09
N LEU A 318 18.23 -3.49 -13.87
CA LEU A 318 18.75 -2.78 -12.71
C LEU A 318 20.19 -2.31 -13.00
N PHE A 319 20.47 -1.02 -12.78
CA PHE A 319 21.79 -0.41 -13.00
C PHE A 319 22.37 -0.61 -14.41
N SER A 320 21.56 -0.47 -15.45
CA SER A 320 22.08 -0.50 -16.81
C SER A 320 22.89 0.77 -17.10
N ASP A 321 24.16 0.59 -17.48
CA ASP A 321 25.07 1.69 -17.79
C ASP A 321 24.60 2.44 -19.05
N PHE A 322 24.08 3.65 -18.81
CA PHE A 322 23.50 4.53 -19.81
C PHE A 322 24.54 5.51 -20.35
N SER A 323 25.31 6.14 -19.46
CA SER A 323 26.34 7.13 -19.77
C SER A 323 27.51 7.01 -18.79
N ASP A 324 28.68 7.52 -19.19
CA ASP A 324 29.86 7.65 -18.32
C ASP A 324 29.70 8.76 -17.26
N SER A 325 28.66 9.60 -17.39
CA SER A 325 28.37 10.69 -16.46
C SER A 325 26.96 10.56 -15.86
N ARG A 326 26.82 10.92 -14.58
CA ARG A 326 25.56 10.89 -13.84
C ARG A 326 24.41 11.53 -14.62
N ILE A 327 23.26 10.86 -14.61
CA ILE A 327 22.01 11.36 -15.19
C ILE A 327 21.35 12.32 -14.22
N LEU A 328 20.99 13.53 -14.67
CA LEU A 328 20.34 14.55 -13.86
C LEU A 328 18.84 14.68 -14.17
N CYS A 329 18.44 14.40 -15.42
CA CYS A 329 17.04 14.47 -15.83
C CYS A 329 16.74 13.50 -16.98
N LEU A 330 15.46 13.11 -17.07
CA LEU A 330 14.95 12.20 -18.09
C LEU A 330 13.75 12.84 -18.81
N ALA A 331 13.60 12.55 -20.10
CA ALA A 331 12.41 12.88 -20.87
C ALA A 331 12.00 11.72 -21.78
N LEU A 332 10.70 11.55 -22.00
CA LEU A 332 10.17 10.58 -22.95
C LEU A 332 9.84 11.31 -24.26
N VAL A 333 10.35 10.77 -25.35
CA VAL A 333 10.02 11.20 -26.70
C VAL A 333 9.18 10.14 -27.38
N THR A 334 8.05 10.56 -27.94
CA THR A 334 7.23 9.73 -28.83
C THR A 334 6.93 10.55 -30.08
N LEU A 335 7.57 10.20 -31.18
CA LEU A 335 7.45 10.95 -32.43
C LEU A 335 6.05 10.78 -33.04
N PRO A 336 5.50 11.83 -33.68
CA PRO A 336 4.22 11.75 -34.38
C PRO A 336 4.20 10.62 -35.44
N GLY A 337 3.19 9.77 -35.39
CA GLY A 337 3.00 8.70 -36.39
C GLY A 337 3.82 7.43 -36.14
N GLU A 338 4.71 7.44 -35.14
CA GLU A 338 5.54 6.29 -34.81
C GLU A 338 5.07 5.55 -33.56
N LYS A 339 5.44 4.27 -33.46
CA LYS A 339 5.20 3.44 -32.27
C LYS A 339 6.38 3.43 -31.31
N GLU A 340 7.56 3.76 -31.79
CA GLU A 340 8.80 3.78 -31.03
C GLU A 340 8.77 4.88 -29.95
N GLN A 341 9.33 4.54 -28.79
CA GLN A 341 9.53 5.50 -27.70
C GLN A 341 11.00 5.58 -27.37
N TRP A 342 11.47 6.81 -27.18
CA TRP A 342 12.86 7.10 -26.89
C TRP A 342 12.95 7.76 -25.52
N ILE A 343 13.93 7.34 -24.74
CA ILE A 343 14.31 7.98 -23.48
C ILE A 343 15.49 8.87 -23.77
N LEU A 344 15.37 10.12 -23.38
CA LEU A 344 16.47 11.07 -23.36
C LEU A 344 16.96 11.21 -21.92
N ALA A 345 18.26 11.12 -21.73
CA ALA A 345 18.92 11.47 -20.48
C ALA A 345 19.84 12.66 -20.68
N GLY A 346 19.65 13.67 -19.84
CA GLY A 346 20.57 14.78 -19.70
C GLY A 346 21.55 14.49 -18.57
N THR A 347 22.85 14.59 -18.85
CA THR A 347 23.90 14.23 -17.90
C THR A 347 24.60 15.45 -17.30
N GLN A 348 25.37 15.20 -16.24
CA GLN A 348 26.26 16.19 -15.63
C GLN A 348 27.39 16.63 -16.60
N SER A 349 27.82 15.77 -17.52
CA SER A 349 28.80 16.12 -18.56
C SER A 349 28.24 17.04 -19.66
N GLY A 350 26.93 17.33 -19.65
CA GLY A 350 26.24 18.08 -20.69
C GLY A 350 25.82 17.24 -21.89
N GLU A 351 25.91 15.91 -21.82
CA GLU A 351 25.54 15.03 -22.93
C GLU A 351 24.05 14.72 -22.92
N ILE A 352 23.44 14.79 -24.11
CA ILE A 352 22.08 14.32 -24.33
C ILE A 352 22.18 12.92 -24.93
N VAL A 353 21.95 11.89 -24.11
CA VAL A 353 21.99 10.50 -24.57
C VAL A 353 20.57 10.02 -24.83
N SER A 354 20.34 9.49 -26.03
CA SER A 354 19.08 8.93 -26.49
C SER A 354 19.15 7.40 -26.48
N MET A 355 18.08 6.74 -26.06
CA MET A 355 17.96 5.29 -26.01
C MET A 355 16.56 4.82 -26.40
N LEU A 356 16.46 3.76 -27.19
CA LEU A 356 15.17 3.17 -27.53
C LEU A 356 14.62 2.35 -26.35
N THR A 357 13.34 2.53 -25.99
CA THR A 357 12.74 1.80 -24.85
C THR A 357 12.66 0.28 -25.07
N GLU A 358 12.64 -0.16 -26.32
CA GLU A 358 12.53 -1.57 -26.72
C GLU A 358 13.89 -2.25 -26.87
N ASP A 359 14.94 -1.48 -27.13
CA ASP A 359 16.31 -1.97 -27.29
C ASP A 359 17.32 -1.06 -26.58
N LEU A 360 17.77 -1.50 -25.41
CA LEU A 360 18.75 -0.79 -24.58
C LEU A 360 20.15 -0.72 -25.18
N GLN A 361 20.45 -1.53 -26.21
CA GLN A 361 21.74 -1.48 -26.90
C GLN A 361 21.79 -0.33 -27.89
N THR A 362 20.64 0.07 -28.43
CA THR A 362 20.53 1.21 -29.34
C THR A 362 20.54 2.52 -28.53
N LYS A 363 21.75 3.03 -28.27
CA LYS A 363 21.99 4.34 -27.66
C LYS A 363 22.91 5.21 -28.51
N HIS A 364 22.64 6.50 -28.56
CA HIS A 364 23.47 7.49 -29.24
C HIS A 364 23.46 8.83 -28.50
N CYS A 365 24.53 9.60 -28.64
CA CYS A 365 24.61 10.96 -28.11
C CYS A 365 24.14 11.93 -29.20
N ILE A 366 23.12 12.74 -28.91
CA ILE A 366 22.57 13.70 -29.87
C ILE A 366 23.51 14.89 -30.02
N GLN A 367 23.79 15.56 -28.89
CA GLN A 367 24.67 16.72 -28.84
C GLN A 367 25.19 16.91 -27.41
N LYS A 368 26.42 17.41 -27.31
CA LYS A 368 26.99 17.88 -26.04
C LYS A 368 26.75 19.37 -25.87
N MET A 369 26.15 19.70 -24.74
CA MET A 369 25.87 21.05 -24.28
C MET A 369 27.11 21.67 -23.61
N PRO A 370 27.21 23.01 -23.55
CA PRO A 370 28.36 23.69 -22.94
C PRO A 370 28.48 23.51 -21.42
N ASP A 371 27.41 23.07 -20.78
CA ASP A 371 27.33 22.83 -19.33
C ASP A 371 26.38 21.66 -19.06
N SER A 372 26.35 21.21 -17.81
CA SER A 372 25.45 20.18 -17.29
C SER A 372 23.98 20.47 -17.64
N ILE A 373 23.23 19.41 -17.97
CA ILE A 373 21.82 19.52 -18.35
C ILE A 373 20.95 19.38 -17.10
N THR A 374 20.21 20.43 -16.78
CA THR A 374 19.39 20.50 -15.55
C THR A 374 17.95 20.07 -15.79
N CYS A 375 17.42 20.25 -17.00
CA CYS A 375 16.07 19.83 -17.34
C CYS A 375 15.91 19.53 -18.82
N LEU A 376 15.05 18.56 -19.11
CA LEU A 376 14.61 18.20 -20.45
C LEU A 376 13.09 18.28 -20.51
N LEU A 377 12.56 18.87 -21.58
CA LEU A 377 11.12 18.91 -21.84
C LEU A 377 10.86 18.60 -23.31
N PHE A 378 10.08 17.55 -23.55
CA PHE A 378 9.58 17.23 -24.88
C PHE A 378 8.11 17.64 -24.98
N CYS A 379 7.80 18.51 -25.93
CA CYS A 379 6.44 19.02 -26.13
C CYS A 379 6.04 18.90 -27.60
N CYS A 380 4.80 18.49 -27.85
CA CYS A 380 4.22 18.48 -29.19
C CYS A 380 3.09 19.50 -29.29
N VAL A 381 3.21 20.43 -30.23
CA VAL A 381 2.21 21.43 -30.54
C VAL A 381 1.40 20.96 -31.76
N VAL A 382 0.07 20.98 -31.64
CA VAL A 382 -0.84 20.69 -32.74
C VAL A 382 -1.38 22.00 -33.29
N LYS A 383 -1.10 22.31 -34.55
CA LYS A 383 -1.64 23.49 -35.23
C LYS A 383 -2.14 23.10 -36.61
N GLN A 384 -3.43 23.30 -36.88
CA GLN A 384 -4.05 23.14 -38.21
C GLN A 384 -3.64 21.84 -38.93
N SER A 385 -3.85 20.69 -38.30
CA SER A 385 -3.54 19.34 -38.83
C SER A 385 -2.06 18.98 -38.97
N GLN A 386 -1.12 19.89 -38.66
CA GLN A 386 0.30 19.58 -38.50
C GLN A 386 0.66 19.46 -37.02
N LYS A 387 1.29 18.34 -36.65
CA LYS A 387 1.86 18.13 -35.32
C LYS A 387 3.35 18.36 -35.41
N LYS A 388 3.86 19.37 -34.72
CA LYS A 388 5.29 19.65 -34.63
C LYS A 388 5.75 19.45 -33.19
N CYS A 389 6.83 18.71 -32.99
CA CYS A 389 7.38 18.47 -31.67
C CYS A 389 8.73 19.16 -31.50
N PHE A 390 9.05 19.51 -30.25
CA PHE A 390 10.26 20.22 -29.89
C PHE A 390 10.83 19.60 -28.61
N LEU A 391 12.16 19.49 -28.58
CA LEU A 391 12.91 19.14 -27.39
C LEU A 391 13.59 20.41 -26.85
N PHE A 392 13.24 20.79 -25.62
CA PHE A 392 13.87 21.87 -24.89
C PHE A 392 14.90 21.31 -23.93
N VAL A 393 16.11 21.86 -23.96
CA VAL A 393 17.24 21.47 -23.12
C VAL A 393 17.70 22.68 -22.33
N GLY A 394 17.52 22.64 -21.01
CA GLY A 394 18.04 23.66 -20.09
C GLY A 394 19.36 23.22 -19.47
N THR A 395 20.34 24.12 -19.43
CA THR A 395 21.67 23.87 -18.88
C THR A 395 21.96 24.76 -17.67
N ALA A 396 22.92 24.34 -16.83
CA ALA A 396 23.22 25.02 -15.56
C ALA A 396 23.71 26.48 -15.72
N ASN A 397 24.34 26.82 -16.85
CA ASN A 397 24.72 28.19 -17.19
C ASN A 397 23.54 29.07 -17.66
N GLY A 398 22.29 28.59 -17.59
CA GLY A 398 21.08 29.34 -17.94
C GLY A 398 20.74 29.38 -19.43
N LEU A 399 21.38 28.55 -20.27
CA LEU A 399 21.03 28.43 -21.68
C LEU A 399 19.84 27.49 -21.86
N ILE A 400 18.91 27.86 -22.75
CA ILE A 400 17.84 26.99 -23.22
C ILE A 400 18.04 26.77 -24.72
N THR A 401 18.26 25.53 -25.11
CA THR A 401 18.41 25.12 -26.52
C THR A 401 17.19 24.33 -26.97
N VAL A 402 16.73 24.62 -28.19
CA VAL A 402 15.53 24.01 -28.77
C VAL A 402 15.94 23.17 -29.98
N PHE A 403 15.61 21.89 -29.92
CA PHE A 403 15.82 20.94 -31.00
C PHE A 403 14.50 20.60 -31.68
N ASP A 404 14.56 20.41 -33.00
CA ASP A 404 13.47 19.83 -33.78
C ASP A 404 13.37 18.32 -33.49
N ASP A 405 12.22 17.70 -33.77
CA ASP A 405 11.93 16.33 -33.36
C ASP A 405 12.79 15.29 -34.11
N ALA A 406 13.21 15.63 -35.33
CA ALA A 406 14.17 14.86 -36.10
C ALA A 406 15.51 14.66 -35.38
N ALA A 407 15.95 15.61 -34.54
CA ALA A 407 17.25 15.56 -33.86
C ALA A 407 17.38 14.37 -32.91
N VAL A 408 16.25 13.84 -32.40
CA VAL A 408 16.24 12.71 -31.47
C VAL A 408 16.74 11.42 -32.11
N LYS A 409 16.61 11.29 -33.44
CA LYS A 409 16.98 10.10 -34.22
C LYS A 409 18.31 10.20 -34.98
N VAL A 410 18.93 11.38 -35.00
CA VAL A 410 20.19 11.57 -35.74
C VAL A 410 21.30 10.84 -34.98
N LYS A 411 21.91 9.86 -35.67
CA LYS A 411 23.09 9.13 -35.21
C LYS A 411 24.37 9.90 -35.47
#